data_AF-A0AAE0VZA4-F1
#
_entry.id   AF-A0AAE0VZA4-F1
#
_cell.length_a   1.000
_cell.length_b   1.000
_cell.length_c   1.000
_cell.angle_alpha   90.00
_cell.angle_beta   90.00
_cell.angle_gamma   90.00
#
_symmetry.space_group_name_H-M   'P 1'
#
loop_
_entity.id
_entity.type
_entity.pdbx_description
1 polymer ?
#
loop_
_entity_poly.entity_id
_entity_poly.type
_entity_poly.pdbx_seq_one_letter_code
_entity_poly.pdbx_strand_id
1 'polypeptide(L)'
;MVIMTQRPDHSTNDNIFHDIMTQGPDHSTNDNIFHDIMTQGPDHSTNDNIFHDIMTQRPDHSTNDNIFHDSMTQWPDHSTNDNIFHDIMTQGSDHSTNDNIFHDIMTQGPDHSTNDNIFHDIMTQGSAIHMESSTNDNIFHDTMTQWPDHSTNDNIFHDIMTQWPDHSTNDNIFHDIMTQ
;
A
#
# COMPACT_ATOMS: atom_id res chain seq x y z
N MET A 1 17.53 -11.97 -16.78
CA MET A 1 17.80 -11.00 -17.86
C MET A 1 17.14 -9.71 -17.41
N VAL A 2 17.77 -8.55 -17.61
CA VAL A 2 17.21 -7.27 -17.17
C VAL A 2 16.80 -6.45 -18.39
N ILE A 3 15.57 -5.95 -18.40
CA ILE A 3 15.09 -4.97 -19.37
C ILE A 3 15.42 -3.59 -18.81
N MET A 4 16.14 -2.77 -19.59
CA MET A 4 16.54 -1.42 -19.16
C MET A 4 16.03 -0.37 -20.13
N THR A 5 15.23 0.58 -19.63
CA THR A 5 14.69 1.68 -20.42
C THR A 5 15.06 3.04 -19.81
N GLN A 6 15.58 3.97 -20.62
CA GLN A 6 16.03 5.30 -20.17
C GLN A 6 15.17 6.45 -20.70
N ARG A 7 14.13 6.13 -21.47
CA ARG A 7 13.20 7.09 -22.08
C ARG A 7 11.79 6.76 -21.60
N PRO A 8 10.81 7.65 -21.83
CA PRO A 8 9.42 7.28 -21.66
C PRO A 8 9.13 5.95 -22.35
N ASP A 9 8.56 5.01 -21.61
CA ASP A 9 8.24 3.67 -22.09
C ASP A 9 6.72 3.44 -22.03
N HIS A 10 6.24 2.65 -22.98
CA HIS A 10 4.86 2.21 -23.06
C HIS A 10 4.86 0.74 -23.47
N SER A 11 4.44 -0.13 -22.56
CA SER A 11 4.50 -1.57 -22.79
C SER A 11 3.19 -2.28 -22.45
N THR A 12 2.91 -3.33 -23.21
CA THR A 12 1.79 -4.24 -22.95
C THR A 12 2.29 -5.65 -23.16
N ASN A 13 2.29 -6.48 -22.11
CA ASN A 13 2.84 -7.83 -22.16
C ASN A 13 1.96 -8.82 -21.40
N ASP A 14 1.67 -9.98 -21.98
CA ASP A 14 0.95 -11.03 -21.24
C ASP A 14 1.77 -11.51 -20.03
N ASN A 15 3.07 -11.78 -20.22
CA ASN A 15 3.92 -12.30 -19.15
C ASN A 15 5.34 -11.73 -19.22
N ILE A 16 5.83 -11.24 -18.08
CA ILE A 16 7.21 -10.81 -17.88
C ILE A 16 7.91 -11.72 -16.86
N PHE A 17 9.02 -12.33 -17.28
CA PHE A 17 9.84 -13.21 -16.44
C PHE A 17 11.26 -12.64 -16.19
N HIS A 18 11.40 -11.32 -16.32
CA HIS A 18 12.68 -10.61 -16.32
C HIS A 18 12.59 -9.37 -15.46
N ASP A 19 13.67 -9.03 -14.77
CA ASP A 19 13.73 -7.80 -13.98
C ASP A 19 13.61 -6.59 -14.92
N ILE A 20 12.88 -5.57 -14.50
CA ILE A 20 12.68 -4.33 -15.25
C ILE A 20 13.35 -3.19 -14.49
N MET A 21 14.09 -2.36 -15.21
CA MET A 21 14.64 -1.11 -14.68
C MET A 21 14.33 0.05 -15.61
N THR A 22 13.47 0.97 -15.15
CA THR A 22 13.04 2.14 -15.92
C THR A 22 13.53 3.43 -15.26
N GLN A 23 14.25 4.27 -16.01
CA GLN A 23 14.79 5.55 -15.53
C GLN A 23 13.96 6.78 -15.98
N GLY A 24 13.03 6.59 -16.92
CA GLY A 24 12.09 7.62 -17.39
C GLY A 24 10.68 7.36 -16.88
N PRO A 25 9.69 8.20 -17.27
CA PRO A 25 8.29 7.87 -17.06
C PRO A 25 7.95 6.50 -17.66
N ASP A 26 7.23 5.67 -16.91
CA ASP A 26 6.78 4.36 -17.39
C ASP A 26 5.26 4.31 -17.44
N HIS A 27 4.74 3.58 -18.41
CA HIS A 27 3.36 3.15 -18.37
C HIS A 27 3.23 1.75 -18.94
N SER A 28 2.84 0.82 -18.09
CA SER A 28 2.82 -0.60 -18.41
C SER A 28 1.47 -1.24 -18.10
N THR A 29 1.10 -2.23 -18.91
CA THR A 29 -0.06 -3.08 -18.68
C THR A 29 0.36 -4.53 -18.87
N ASN A 30 0.33 -5.35 -17.82
CA ASN A 30 0.82 -6.72 -17.93
C ASN A 30 -0.06 -7.72 -17.18
N ASP A 31 -0.39 -8.87 -17.76
CA ASP A 31 -1.21 -9.85 -17.01
C ASP A 31 -0.38 -10.40 -15.84
N ASN A 32 0.87 -10.82 -16.08
CA ASN A 32 1.71 -11.37 -15.01
C ASN A 32 3.14 -10.84 -15.05
N ILE A 33 3.59 -10.32 -13.91
CA ILE A 33 4.99 -10.00 -13.66
C ILE A 33 5.53 -10.96 -12.63
N PHE A 34 6.48 -11.76 -13.07
CA PHE A 34 7.18 -12.69 -12.20
C PHE A 34 8.52 -12.16 -11.73
N HIS A 35 9.00 -11.05 -12.29
CA HIS A 35 10.26 -10.29 -12.16
C HIS A 35 10.32 -9.07 -11.22
N ASP A 36 11.47 -8.67 -10.64
CA ASP A 36 11.58 -7.42 -9.87
C ASP A 36 11.38 -6.19 -10.77
N ILE A 37 10.72 -5.16 -10.26
CA ILE A 37 10.54 -3.89 -10.97
C ILE A 37 11.23 -2.77 -10.19
N MET A 38 12.07 -2.01 -10.87
CA MET A 38 12.65 -0.79 -10.34
C MET A 38 12.38 0.41 -11.25
N THR A 39 11.57 1.35 -10.77
CA THR A 39 11.22 2.57 -11.50
C THR A 39 11.75 3.81 -10.80
N GLN A 40 12.54 4.62 -11.51
CA GLN A 40 13.13 5.88 -11.02
C GLN A 40 12.43 7.13 -11.58
N GLY A 41 11.55 6.93 -12.56
CA GLY A 41 10.62 7.94 -13.09
C GLY A 41 9.23 7.83 -12.46
N PRO A 42 8.31 8.74 -12.78
CA PRO A 42 6.89 8.52 -12.49
C PRO A 42 6.41 7.23 -13.16
N ASP A 43 5.63 6.42 -12.46
CA ASP A 43 5.14 5.14 -12.97
C ASP A 43 3.61 5.14 -13.04
N HIS A 44 3.07 4.44 -14.03
CA HIS A 44 1.67 4.08 -14.07
C HIS A 44 1.53 2.64 -14.56
N SER A 45 1.23 1.73 -13.63
CA SER A 45 1.16 0.31 -13.93
C SER A 45 -0.25 -0.25 -13.73
N THR A 46 -0.60 -1.22 -14.55
CA THR A 46 -1.80 -2.04 -14.38
C THR A 46 -1.44 -3.48 -14.58
N ASN A 47 -1.56 -4.33 -13.54
CA ASN A 47 -1.15 -5.72 -13.65
C ASN A 47 -2.12 -6.69 -12.98
N ASP A 48 -2.44 -7.84 -13.60
CA ASP A 48 -3.30 -8.80 -12.90
C ASP A 48 -2.55 -9.43 -11.72
N ASN A 49 -1.29 -9.86 -11.92
CA ASN A 49 -0.50 -10.49 -10.86
C ASN A 49 0.96 -10.03 -10.85
N ILE A 50 1.45 -9.70 -9.65
CA ILE A 50 2.86 -9.43 -9.38
C ILE A 50 3.38 -10.42 -8.35
N PHE A 51 4.44 -11.16 -8.71
CA PHE A 51 5.08 -12.19 -7.88
C PHE A 51 6.51 -11.83 -7.45
N HIS A 52 6.97 -10.60 -7.68
CA HIS A 52 8.31 -10.14 -7.32
C HIS A 52 8.25 -8.72 -6.75
N ASP A 53 9.37 -8.25 -6.23
CA ASP A 53 9.41 -7.02 -5.46
C ASP A 53 9.31 -5.78 -6.38
N ILE A 54 8.58 -4.76 -5.92
CA ILE A 54 8.44 -3.47 -6.62
C ILE A 54 9.15 -2.37 -5.83
N MET A 55 9.97 -1.58 -6.52
CA MET A 55 10.58 -0.39 -5.96
C MET A 55 10.39 0.84 -6.86
N THR A 56 9.66 1.83 -6.35
CA THR A 56 9.39 3.09 -7.07
C THR A 56 9.95 4.29 -6.31
N GLN A 57 10.81 5.06 -6.96
CA GLN A 57 11.49 6.24 -6.37
C GLN A 57 10.88 7.59 -6.77
N ARG A 58 9.69 7.60 -7.35
CA ARG A 58 8.96 8.79 -7.78
C ARG A 58 7.46 8.54 -7.67
N PRO A 59 6.60 9.54 -7.95
CA PRO A 59 5.17 9.33 -7.83
C PRO A 59 4.71 8.13 -8.65
N ASP A 60 3.92 7.27 -8.02
CA ASP A 60 3.43 6.01 -8.58
C ASP A 60 1.90 6.03 -8.63
N HIS A 61 1.36 5.37 -9.64
CA HIS A 61 -0.05 4.99 -9.68
C HIS A 61 -0.16 3.55 -10.16
N SER A 62 -0.52 2.66 -9.26
CA SER A 62 -0.62 1.23 -9.54
C SER A 62 -2.06 0.73 -9.40
N THR A 63 -2.42 -0.23 -10.24
CA THR A 63 -3.69 -0.97 -10.13
C THR A 63 -3.41 -2.43 -10.36
N ASN A 64 -3.58 -3.28 -9.35
CA ASN A 64 -3.24 -4.69 -9.49
C ASN A 64 -4.26 -5.64 -8.87
N ASP A 65 -4.61 -6.74 -9.53
CA ASP A 65 -5.53 -7.69 -8.88
C ASP A 65 -4.82 -8.36 -7.70
N ASN A 66 -3.58 -8.84 -7.89
CA ASN A 66 -2.85 -9.52 -6.81
C ASN A 66 -1.37 -9.12 -6.74
N ILE A 67 -0.94 -8.75 -5.53
CA ILE A 67 0.46 -8.55 -5.18
C ILE A 67 0.87 -9.61 -4.16
N PHE A 68 1.84 -10.44 -4.52
CA PHE A 68 2.34 -11.53 -3.67
C PHE A 68 3.67 -11.23 -2.97
N HIS A 69 4.25 -10.04 -3.20
CA HIS A 69 5.59 -9.69 -2.75
C HIS A 69 5.69 -8.23 -2.30
N ASP A 70 6.84 -7.85 -1.77
CA ASP A 70 7.03 -6.58 -1.09
C ASP A 70 6.99 -5.41 -2.08
N SER A 71 6.35 -4.31 -1.67
CA SER A 71 6.33 -3.06 -2.44
C SER A 71 6.92 -1.92 -1.62
N MET A 72 7.81 -1.14 -2.24
CA MET A 72 8.42 0.04 -1.61
C MET A 72 8.32 1.28 -2.50
N THR A 73 7.63 2.29 -2.00
CA THR A 73 7.45 3.58 -2.68
C THR A 73 8.05 4.72 -1.85
N GLN A 74 8.84 5.60 -2.45
CA GLN A 74 9.56 6.70 -1.75
C GLN A 74 8.94 8.09 -1.93
N TRP A 75 7.83 8.19 -2.67
CA TRP A 75 7.15 9.43 -3.04
C TRP A 75 5.64 9.22 -2.99
N PRO A 76 4.82 10.24 -3.29
CA PRO A 76 3.38 10.06 -3.27
C PRO A 76 2.92 8.86 -4.11
N ASP A 77 2.15 7.98 -3.49
CA ASP A 77 1.65 6.74 -4.08
C ASP A 77 0.13 6.79 -4.18
N HIS A 78 -0.40 6.17 -5.22
CA HIS A 78 -1.81 5.87 -5.36
C HIS A 78 -1.96 4.42 -5.84
N SER A 79 -2.42 3.56 -4.95
CA SER A 79 -2.55 2.13 -5.24
C SER A 79 -4.00 1.67 -5.15
N THR A 80 -4.37 0.74 -6.02
CA THR A 80 -5.65 0.03 -5.95
C THR A 80 -5.40 -1.44 -6.18
N ASN A 81 -5.65 -2.28 -5.16
CA ASN A 81 -5.36 -3.71 -5.30
C ASN A 81 -6.45 -4.62 -4.75
N ASP A 82 -6.82 -5.70 -5.45
CA ASP A 82 -7.82 -6.63 -4.87
C ASP A 82 -7.18 -7.40 -3.70
N ASN A 83 -5.97 -7.96 -3.87
CA ASN A 83 -5.31 -8.71 -2.82
C ASN A 83 -3.82 -8.38 -2.67
N ILE A 84 -3.41 -8.10 -1.45
CA ILE A 84 -2.01 -7.91 -1.06
C ILE A 84 -1.65 -8.98 -0.03
N PHE A 85 -0.67 -9.82 -0.35
CA PHE A 85 -0.26 -10.91 0.52
C PHE A 85 1.00 -10.63 1.36
N HIS A 86 1.73 -9.55 1.05
CA HIS A 86 3.04 -9.22 1.64
C HIS A 86 3.13 -7.72 1.98
N ASP A 87 4.32 -7.28 2.40
CA ASP A 87 4.49 -5.99 3.06
C ASP A 87 4.48 -4.83 2.07
N ILE A 88 3.83 -3.73 2.44
CA ILE A 88 3.89 -2.47 1.70
C ILE A 88 4.57 -1.41 2.55
N MET A 89 5.57 -0.74 1.99
CA MET A 89 6.26 0.37 2.63
C MET A 89 6.19 1.64 1.77
N THR A 90 5.48 2.65 2.27
CA THR A 90 5.37 3.95 1.60
C THR A 90 6.08 5.04 2.41
N GLN A 91 6.98 5.79 1.78
CA GLN A 91 7.55 7.03 2.32
C GLN A 91 6.97 8.20 1.54
N GLY A 92 6.09 8.99 2.13
CA GLY A 92 5.36 10.05 1.42
C GLY A 92 3.87 10.01 1.70
N SER A 93 3.11 10.73 0.89
CA SER A 93 1.65 10.67 0.94
C SER A 93 1.15 9.41 0.26
N ASP A 94 0.31 8.64 0.92
CA ASP A 94 -0.27 7.42 0.36
C ASP A 94 -1.79 7.57 0.21
N HIS A 95 -2.31 7.04 -0.90
CA HIS A 95 -3.73 6.79 -1.06
C HIS A 95 -3.94 5.38 -1.58
N SER A 96 -4.48 4.51 -0.74
CA SER A 96 -4.64 3.10 -1.06
C SER A 96 -6.10 2.66 -0.96
N THR A 97 -6.51 1.79 -1.87
CA THR A 97 -7.81 1.12 -1.82
C THR A 97 -7.59 -0.36 -2.07
N ASN A 98 -7.88 -1.23 -1.10
CA ASN A 98 -7.62 -2.65 -1.25
C ASN A 98 -8.73 -3.57 -0.73
N ASP A 99 -9.10 -4.63 -1.43
CA ASP A 99 -10.13 -5.54 -0.89
C ASP A 99 -9.55 -6.36 0.27
N ASN A 100 -8.38 -7.01 0.10
CA ASN A 100 -7.78 -7.84 1.15
C ASN A 100 -6.30 -7.60 1.33
N ILE A 101 -5.90 -7.43 2.60
CA ILE A 101 -4.50 -7.27 3.01
C ILE A 101 -4.19 -8.33 4.06
N PHE A 102 -3.22 -9.18 3.75
CA PHE A 102 -2.87 -10.30 4.62
C PHE A 102 -1.62 -10.07 5.49
N HIS A 103 -0.87 -8.99 5.25
CA HIS A 103 0.42 -8.68 5.88
C HIS A 103 0.51 -7.18 6.22
N ASP A 104 1.71 -6.68 6.46
CA ASP A 104 1.91 -5.39 7.11
C ASP A 104 1.92 -4.23 6.12
N ILE A 105 1.27 -3.13 6.49
CA ILE A 105 1.44 -1.84 5.81
C ILE A 105 2.20 -0.91 6.73
N MET A 106 3.28 -0.31 6.20
CA MET A 106 4.02 0.74 6.85
C MET A 106 4.04 2.01 6.02
N THR A 107 3.37 3.06 6.51
CA THR A 107 3.35 4.37 5.85
C THR A 107 4.02 5.43 6.71
N GLN A 108 4.95 6.17 6.09
CA GLN A 108 5.69 7.28 6.68
C GLN A 108 5.29 8.59 5.97
N GLY A 109 4.25 9.25 6.48
CA GLY A 109 3.64 10.42 5.86
C GLY A 109 2.12 10.39 6.02
N PRO A 110 1.39 11.32 5.39
CA PRO A 110 -0.08 11.27 5.36
C PRO A 110 -0.58 10.04 4.61
N ASP A 111 -1.53 9.32 5.18
CA ASP A 111 -2.18 8.14 4.63
C ASP A 111 -3.71 8.30 4.57
N HIS A 112 -4.26 7.87 3.44
CA HIS A 112 -5.69 7.70 3.23
C HIS A 112 -5.95 6.31 2.66
N SER A 113 -6.43 5.42 3.51
CA SER A 113 -6.65 4.01 3.16
C SER A 113 -8.13 3.63 3.24
N THR A 114 -8.56 2.77 2.31
CA THR A 114 -9.89 2.14 2.34
C THR A 114 -9.72 0.65 2.06
N ASN A 115 -10.07 -0.21 3.01
CA ASN A 115 -9.85 -1.64 2.83
C ASN A 115 -11.03 -2.51 3.28
N ASP A 116 -11.40 -3.57 2.55
CA ASP A 116 -12.46 -4.45 3.06
C ASP A 116 -11.93 -5.30 4.23
N ASN A 117 -10.82 -6.03 4.04
CA ASN A 117 -10.28 -6.90 5.08
C ASN A 117 -8.79 -6.73 5.30
N ILE A 118 -8.40 -6.62 6.56
CA ILE A 118 -7.01 -6.54 7.00
C ILE A 118 -6.79 -7.63 8.04
N PHE A 119 -5.82 -8.51 7.79
CA PHE A 119 -5.54 -9.67 8.64
C PHE A 119 -4.29 -9.55 9.51
N HIS A 120 -3.54 -8.44 9.37
CA HIS A 120 -2.32 -8.20 10.13
C HIS A 120 -2.17 -6.73 10.53
N ASP A 121 -0.96 -6.18 10.55
CA ASP A 121 -0.69 -4.91 11.22
C ASP A 121 -0.64 -3.72 10.24
N ILE A 122 -1.27 -2.61 10.64
CA ILE A 122 -1.04 -1.31 10.01
C ILE A 122 -0.23 -0.45 10.97
N MET A 123 0.90 0.05 10.46
CA MET A 123 1.72 1.02 11.16
C MET A 123 1.84 2.32 10.35
N THR A 124 1.20 3.37 10.86
CA THR A 124 1.30 4.70 10.25
C THR A 124 2.08 5.65 11.16
N GLN A 125 3.20 6.16 10.63
CA GLN A 125 4.08 7.11 11.30
C GLN A 125 4.12 8.42 10.52
N GLY A 126 3.19 9.32 10.84
CA GLY A 126 3.14 10.67 10.27
C GLY A 126 4.01 11.71 10.99
N SER A 127 3.63 12.97 10.86
CA SER A 127 4.10 14.08 11.71
C SER A 127 2.88 14.87 12.21
N ALA A 128 2.98 15.61 13.31
CA ALA A 128 1.87 16.33 13.98
C ALA A 128 0.93 17.20 13.10
N ILE A 129 1.35 17.51 11.88
CA ILE A 129 0.63 18.32 10.89
C ILE A 129 -0.16 17.49 9.88
N HIS A 130 -0.07 16.16 9.94
CA HIS A 130 -0.74 15.24 9.02
C HIS A 130 -1.93 14.58 9.71
N MET A 131 -3.01 14.42 8.94
CA MET A 131 -4.25 13.78 9.35
C MET A 131 -4.30 12.46 8.63
N GLU A 132 -4.32 11.38 9.40
CA GLU A 132 -4.54 10.03 8.87
C GLU A 132 -6.04 9.79 8.76
N SER A 133 -6.46 9.01 7.74
CA SER A 133 -7.82 8.50 7.70
C SER A 133 -7.89 7.12 7.09
N SER A 134 -8.60 6.22 7.78
CA SER A 134 -8.81 4.85 7.34
C SER A 134 -10.30 4.49 7.38
N THR A 135 -10.76 3.73 6.40
CA THR A 135 -12.08 3.11 6.42
C THR A 135 -11.93 1.63 6.14
N ASN A 136 -12.30 0.76 7.09
CA ASN A 136 -12.13 -0.68 6.90
C ASN A 136 -13.35 -1.51 7.31
N ASP A 137 -13.74 -2.53 6.53
CA ASP A 137 -14.84 -3.39 6.98
C ASP A 137 -14.36 -4.28 8.15
N ASN A 138 -13.26 -5.02 7.98
CA ASN A 138 -12.74 -5.91 9.02
C ASN A 138 -11.24 -5.72 9.25
N ILE A 139 -10.87 -5.52 10.51
CA ILE A 139 -9.48 -5.54 10.98
C ILE A 139 -9.30 -6.71 11.93
N PHE A 140 -8.33 -7.57 11.67
CA PHE A 140 -7.87 -8.63 12.56
C PHE A 140 -6.39 -8.36 12.86
N HIS A 141 -6.03 -8.29 14.15
CA HIS A 141 -4.71 -7.93 14.68
C HIS A 141 -4.57 -6.45 15.07
N ASP A 142 -3.47 -5.75 14.79
CA ASP A 142 -3.16 -4.49 15.49
C ASP A 142 -3.09 -3.28 14.55
N THR A 143 -3.61 -2.14 15.01
CA THR A 143 -3.39 -0.84 14.34
C THR A 143 -2.63 0.08 15.28
N MET A 144 -1.49 0.60 14.81
CA MET A 144 -0.69 1.57 15.54
C MET A 144 -0.57 2.88 14.79
N THR A 145 -1.12 3.95 15.38
CA THR A 145 -0.99 5.31 14.84
C THR A 145 -0.30 6.24 15.84
N GLN A 146 0.71 6.95 15.37
CA GLN A 146 1.51 7.87 16.21
C GLN A 146 1.00 9.31 16.21
N TRP A 147 -0.10 9.61 15.52
CA TRP A 147 -0.62 10.97 15.30
C TRP A 147 -2.16 10.96 15.22
N PRO A 148 -2.83 12.13 15.22
CA PRO A 148 -4.29 12.18 15.11
C PRO A 148 -4.81 11.42 13.88
N ASP A 149 -5.79 10.55 14.12
CA ASP A 149 -6.38 9.66 13.14
C ASP A 149 -7.91 9.79 13.14
N HIS A 150 -8.49 9.54 11.97
CA HIS A 150 -9.92 9.39 11.74
C HIS A 150 -10.19 8.02 11.12
N SER A 151 -10.54 7.05 11.96
CA SER A 151 -10.83 5.69 11.52
C SER A 151 -12.33 5.37 11.58
N THR A 152 -12.84 4.68 10.57
CA THR A 152 -14.20 4.12 10.55
C THR A 152 -14.10 2.64 10.25
N ASN A 153 -14.52 1.77 11.17
CA ASN A 153 -14.43 0.33 10.95
C ASN A 153 -15.72 -0.43 11.29
N ASP A 154 -16.09 -1.44 10.49
CA ASP A 154 -17.25 -2.26 10.83
C ASP A 154 -16.91 -3.23 11.97
N ASN A 155 -15.83 -4.01 11.84
CA ASN A 155 -15.40 -4.98 12.86
C ASN A 155 -13.91 -4.88 13.15
N ILE A 156 -13.57 -4.84 14.44
CA ILE A 156 -12.19 -4.89 14.91
C ILE A 156 -12.01 -6.07 15.85
N PHE A 157 -11.06 -6.92 15.51
CA PHE A 157 -10.64 -8.09 16.26
C PHE A 157 -9.17 -7.91 16.67
N HIS A 158 -8.96 -7.27 17.84
CA HIS A 158 -7.70 -7.00 18.58
C HIS A 158 -7.40 -5.49 18.77
N ASP A 159 -6.17 -5.11 19.18
CA ASP A 159 -5.89 -3.88 19.92
C ASP A 159 -5.58 -2.69 18.98
N ILE A 160 -6.23 -1.55 19.20
CA ILE A 160 -5.81 -0.26 18.60
C ILE A 160 -4.94 0.47 19.61
N MET A 161 -3.74 0.88 19.19
CA MET A 161 -2.86 1.75 19.96
C MET A 161 -2.69 3.10 19.29
N THR A 162 -3.16 4.15 19.96
CA THR A 162 -2.99 5.54 19.51
C THR A 162 -2.23 6.37 20.54
N GLN A 163 -1.28 7.20 20.07
CA GLN A 163 -0.48 8.08 20.94
C GLN A 163 -1.07 9.50 21.09
N TRP A 164 -2.10 9.84 20.31
CA TRP A 164 -2.73 11.17 20.24
C TRP A 164 -4.25 11.02 20.18
N PRO A 165 -5.03 12.12 20.34
CA PRO A 165 -6.47 12.06 20.23
C PRO A 165 -6.91 11.42 18.91
N ASP A 166 -7.59 10.29 19.02
CA ASP A 166 -8.18 9.52 17.93
C ASP A 166 -9.69 9.79 17.86
N HIS A 167 -10.21 9.80 16.64
CA HIS A 167 -11.63 9.89 16.33
C HIS A 167 -12.05 8.65 15.55
N SER A 168 -12.23 7.54 16.29
CA SER A 168 -12.68 6.26 15.75
C SER A 168 -14.20 6.07 15.85
N THR A 169 -14.80 5.53 14.79
CA THR A 169 -16.19 5.02 14.78
C THR A 169 -16.15 3.55 14.42
N ASN A 170 -16.49 2.68 15.38
CA ASN A 170 -16.44 1.23 15.18
C ASN A 170 -17.79 0.59 15.50
N ASP A 171 -18.30 -0.29 14.64
CA ASP A 171 -19.58 -0.99 14.86
C ASP A 171 -19.42 -2.12 15.90
N ASN A 172 -18.41 -2.99 15.75
CA ASN A 172 -18.08 -4.06 16.70
C ASN A 172 -16.59 -4.07 17.05
N ILE A 173 -16.28 -4.17 18.35
CA ILE A 173 -14.90 -4.26 18.86
C ILE A 173 -14.78 -5.50 19.77
N PHE A 174 -13.80 -6.34 19.49
CA PHE A 174 -13.51 -7.59 20.22
C PHE A 174 -12.18 -7.60 21.01
N HIS A 175 -11.59 -6.45 21.37
CA HIS A 175 -10.61 -6.29 22.47
C HIS A 175 -10.38 -4.81 22.84
N ASP A 176 -9.39 -4.48 23.69
CA ASP A 176 -9.27 -3.15 24.34
C ASP A 176 -8.60 -2.10 23.43
N ILE A 177 -9.04 -0.84 23.52
CA ILE A 177 -8.36 0.29 22.87
C ILE A 177 -7.39 0.91 23.87
N MET A 178 -6.10 0.90 23.57
CA MET A 178 -5.06 1.48 24.44
C MET A 178 -4.64 2.86 23.94
N THR A 179 -5.13 3.91 24.60
CA THR A 179 -4.65 5.29 24.44
C THR A 179 -3.53 5.57 25.44
N GLN A 180 -2.32 5.96 25.00
CA GLN A 180 -1.21 6.35 25.89
C GLN A 180 -1.09 7.86 26.08
#